data_AF-A0A5C9AEG3-F1
#
_entry.id   AF-A0A5C9AEG3-F1
#
_cell.length_a   1.000
_cell.length_b   1.000
_cell.length_c   1.000
_cell.angle_alpha   90.00
_cell.angle_beta   90.00
_cell.angle_gamma   90.00
#
_symmetry.space_group_name_H-M   'P 1'
#
loop_
_entity.id
_entity.type
_entity.pdbx_description
1 polymer ?
#
loop_
_entity_poly.entity_id
_entity_poly.type
_entity_poly.pdbx_seq_one_letter_code
_entity_poly.pdbx_strand_id
1 'polypeptide(L)'
;MTKLKLLALGVLIATSAGVAHAEGKFSLGAGVGVVEHPYKDYDTDVYPVPVINYEGDNFWFRGLGGGYYLWNDATDKLSITAYWSPLYFKAKDSGDHQMRHLDDRKSTMMAGLSYAHFTQYGYLRTTLAGDTLDNSNGIVWDMAWLYRYTNGGLTVTPGIGVQWNSENQNEYYYGVSRK
;
A
#
# COMPACT_ATOMS: atom_id res chain seq x y z
N MET A 1 -7.35 -34.17 -7.45
CA MET A 1 -6.23 -33.66 -6.63
C MET A 1 -6.02 -32.19 -6.95
N THR A 2 -6.68 -31.32 -6.21
CA THR A 2 -6.57 -29.86 -6.35
C THR A 2 -5.21 -29.41 -5.80
N LYS A 3 -4.30 -29.03 -6.70
CA LYS A 3 -3.01 -28.45 -6.32
C LYS A 3 -3.26 -27.02 -5.84
N LEU A 4 -3.26 -26.82 -4.52
CA LEU A 4 -3.20 -25.50 -3.91
C LEU A 4 -1.87 -24.85 -4.35
N LYS A 5 -1.93 -23.82 -5.20
CA LYS A 5 -0.75 -23.01 -5.54
C LYS A 5 -0.49 -22.08 -4.35
N LEU A 6 0.71 -22.17 -3.76
CA LEU A 6 1.14 -21.24 -2.71
C LEU A 6 1.05 -19.81 -3.25
N LEU A 7 0.28 -18.97 -2.55
CA LEU A 7 0.37 -17.52 -2.69
C LEU A 7 1.76 -17.08 -2.24
N ALA A 8 2.48 -16.36 -3.11
CA ALA A 8 3.75 -15.76 -2.75
C ALA A 8 3.51 -14.78 -1.59
N LEU A 9 4.10 -15.07 -0.44
CA LEU A 9 4.09 -14.19 0.72
C LEU A 9 5.19 -13.15 0.54
N GLY A 10 4.88 -12.04 -0.14
CA GLY A 10 5.77 -10.89 -0.19
C GLY A 10 5.80 -10.21 1.18
N VAL A 11 6.91 -10.32 1.89
CA VAL A 11 7.11 -9.66 3.18
C VAL A 11 7.69 -8.28 2.90
N LEU A 12 6.87 -7.23 2.97
CA LEU A 12 7.34 -5.85 2.88
C LEU A 12 7.61 -5.32 4.29
N ILE A 13 8.85 -5.45 4.78
CA ILE A 13 9.26 -4.84 6.05
C ILE A 13 9.66 -3.39 5.77
N ALA A 14 8.71 -2.48 5.94
CA ALA A 14 8.97 -1.04 5.97
C ALA A 14 9.19 -0.60 7.42
N THR A 15 10.45 -0.45 7.84
CA THR A 15 10.79 0.22 9.10
C THR A 15 10.89 1.73 8.86
N SER A 16 9.96 2.50 9.42
CA SER A 16 10.02 3.96 9.43
C SER A 16 10.27 4.47 10.84
N ALA A 17 11.16 5.45 10.97
CA ALA A 17 11.34 6.23 12.18
C ALA A 17 10.85 7.65 11.90
N GLY A 18 9.80 8.07 12.61
CA GLY A 18 9.23 9.41 12.49
C GLY A 18 9.57 10.25 13.71
N VAL A 19 10.00 11.49 13.50
CA VAL A 19 10.06 12.49 14.57
C VAL A 19 8.79 13.32 14.46
N ALA A 20 7.83 13.07 15.35
CA ALA A 20 6.66 13.93 15.47
C ALA A 20 7.06 15.17 16.28
N HIS A 21 7.16 16.32 15.62
CA HIS A 21 7.19 17.59 16.33
C HIS A 21 5.77 17.87 16.86
N ALA A 22 5.67 18.09 18.18
CA ALA A 22 4.43 18.18 18.97
C ALA A 22 3.33 19.06 18.36
N GLU A 23 2.07 18.67 18.60
CA GLU A 23 0.79 19.37 18.29
C GLU A 23 0.58 19.86 16.84
N GLY A 24 1.50 19.58 15.92
CA GLY A 24 1.37 19.92 14.52
C GLY A 24 0.52 18.92 13.75
N LYS A 25 -0.37 19.42 12.88
CA LYS A 25 -1.02 18.64 11.81
C LYS A 25 -0.02 18.05 10.81
N PHE A 26 1.29 18.31 10.96
CA PHE A 26 2.35 17.91 10.04
C PHE A 26 3.39 17.05 10.77
N SER A 27 3.85 15.99 10.13
CA SER A 27 4.90 15.12 10.62
C SER A 27 5.86 14.79 9.48
N LEU A 28 7.16 14.93 9.75
CA LEU A 28 8.22 14.60 8.81
C LEU A 28 9.06 13.47 9.38
N GLY A 29 9.31 12.45 8.57
CA GLY A 29 10.15 11.32 8.90
C GLY A 29 10.97 10.88 7.71
N ALA A 30 11.92 10.01 7.96
CA ALA A 30 12.68 9.32 6.93
C ALA A 30 12.66 7.83 7.24
N GLY A 31 12.35 7.02 6.24
CA GLY A 31 12.41 5.57 6.32
C GLY A 31 13.38 5.01 5.29
N VAL A 32 13.80 3.78 5.51
CA VAL A 32 14.49 2.98 4.50
C VAL A 32 13.56 1.82 4.17
N GLY A 33 13.14 1.75 2.91
CA GLY A 33 12.39 0.61 2.41
C GLY A 33 13.36 -0.41 1.83
N VAL A 34 13.33 -1.63 2.34
CA VAL A 34 13.94 -2.79 1.69
C VAL A 34 12.83 -3.48 0.92
N VAL A 35 12.89 -3.43 -0.42
CA VAL A 35 11.89 -4.07 -1.27
C VAL A 35 12.49 -5.36 -1.82
N GLU A 36 12.05 -6.49 -1.29
CA GLU A 36 12.24 -7.77 -1.95
C GLU A 36 11.19 -7.90 -3.05
N HIS A 37 11.65 -8.00 -4.29
CA HIS A 37 10.74 -8.18 -5.42
C HIS A 37 10.17 -9.61 -5.39
N PRO A 38 8.86 -9.80 -5.62
CA PRO A 38 8.24 -11.13 -5.67
C PRO A 38 8.67 -11.93 -6.93
N TYR A 39 9.51 -11.34 -7.78
CA TYR A 39 10.01 -11.91 -9.01
C TYR A 39 11.37 -12.60 -8.79
N LYS A 40 11.56 -13.72 -9.48
CA LYS A 40 12.77 -14.53 -9.38
C LYS A 40 13.99 -13.77 -9.93
N ASP A 41 15.12 -13.88 -9.22
CA ASP A 41 16.42 -13.29 -9.58
C ASP A 41 16.33 -11.78 -9.89
N TYR A 42 15.83 -11.04 -8.90
CA TYR A 42 15.85 -9.58 -8.83
C TYR A 42 16.69 -9.14 -7.63
N ASP A 43 17.54 -8.14 -7.81
CA ASP A 43 18.36 -7.61 -6.73
C ASP A 43 17.49 -6.90 -5.68
N THR A 44 17.90 -6.98 -4.41
CA THR A 44 17.26 -6.25 -3.30
C THR A 44 17.59 -4.77 -3.43
N ASP A 45 16.59 -3.96 -3.75
CA ASP A 45 16.78 -2.52 -3.86
C ASP A 45 16.47 -1.82 -2.51
N VAL A 46 17.41 -0.96 -2.09
CA VAL A 46 17.27 -0.14 -0.88
C VAL A 46 17.01 1.30 -1.29
N TYR A 47 15.83 1.81 -0.96
CA TYR A 47 15.44 3.18 -1.30
C TYR A 47 15.23 4.04 -0.04
N PRO A 48 15.81 5.25 0.05
CA PRO A 48 15.42 6.21 1.05
C PRO A 48 14.00 6.70 0.74
N VAL A 49 13.09 6.54 1.70
CA VAL A 49 11.69 6.96 1.56
C VAL A 49 11.44 8.13 2.50
N PRO A 50 11.31 9.37 1.98
CA PRO A 50 10.84 10.47 2.79
C PRO A 50 9.39 10.18 3.21
N VAL A 51 9.12 10.28 4.51
CA VAL A 51 7.79 10.07 5.07
C VAL A 51 7.24 11.42 5.46
N ILE A 52 6.44 12.01 4.57
CA ILE A 52 5.73 13.26 4.84
C ILE A 52 4.29 12.91 5.18
N ASN A 53 3.84 13.27 6.36
CA ASN A 53 2.45 13.12 6.77
C ASN A 53 1.86 14.47 7.13
N TYR A 54 0.62 14.69 6.72
CA TYR A 54 -0.21 15.79 7.16
C TYR A 54 -1.61 15.25 7.47
N GLU A 55 -2.17 15.60 8.61
CA GLU A 55 -3.52 15.22 9.01
C GLU A 55 -4.26 16.49 9.46
N GLY A 56 -5.16 16.99 8.61
CA GLY A 56 -6.04 18.10 8.93
C GLY A 56 -7.49 17.67 9.09
N ASP A 57 -8.38 18.65 9.23
CA ASP A 57 -9.81 18.40 9.43
C ASP A 57 -10.51 18.00 8.12
N ASN A 58 -10.06 18.57 7.00
CA ASN A 58 -10.67 18.39 5.68
C ASN A 58 -9.84 17.52 4.73
N PHE A 59 -8.50 17.52 4.86
CA PHE A 59 -7.62 16.76 3.98
C PHE A 59 -6.46 16.17 4.76
N TRP A 60 -5.94 15.07 4.23
CA TRP A 60 -4.80 14.35 4.76
C TRP A 60 -3.84 14.00 3.63
N PHE A 61 -2.56 13.88 3.99
CA PHE A 61 -1.49 13.46 3.11
C PHE A 61 -0.61 12.48 3.88
N ARG A 62 -0.26 11.35 3.27
CA ARG A 62 0.56 10.30 3.88
C ARG A 62 1.47 9.70 2.81
N GLY A 63 2.77 9.99 2.90
CA GLY A 63 3.77 9.51 1.95
C GLY A 63 3.51 9.99 0.53
N LEU A 64 3.09 9.08 -0.36
CA LEU A 64 2.73 9.38 -1.76
C LEU A 64 1.22 9.32 -2.01
N GLY A 65 0.42 9.31 -0.95
CA GLY A 65 -1.03 9.31 -1.01
C GLY A 65 -1.64 10.49 -0.27
N GLY A 66 -2.84 10.86 -0.65
CA GLY A 66 -3.62 11.88 0.02
C GLY A 66 -5.11 11.62 -0.12
N GLY A 67 -5.89 12.42 0.60
CA GLY A 67 -7.32 12.34 0.52
C GLY A 67 -8.03 13.53 1.12
N TYR A 68 -9.31 13.64 0.78
CA TYR A 68 -10.23 14.65 1.27
C TYR A 68 -11.34 13.96 2.06
N TYR A 69 -11.55 14.39 3.30
CA TYR A 69 -12.62 13.87 4.15
C TYR A 69 -13.99 14.36 3.68
N LEU A 70 -14.84 13.41 3.33
CA LEU A 70 -16.28 13.62 3.17
C LEU A 70 -16.99 13.58 4.52
N TRP A 71 -16.42 12.82 5.47
CA TRP A 71 -16.88 12.69 6.85
C TRP A 71 -15.66 12.49 7.75
N ASN A 72 -15.59 13.19 8.88
CA ASN A 72 -14.46 13.10 9.81
C ASN A 72 -14.91 13.36 11.25
N ASP A 73 -15.43 12.31 11.89
CA ASP A 73 -15.81 12.32 13.30
C ASP A 73 -14.85 11.44 14.13
N ALA A 74 -15.09 11.38 15.45
CA ALA A 74 -14.34 10.51 16.35
C ALA A 74 -14.51 9.02 16.04
N THR A 75 -15.68 8.62 15.52
CA THR A 75 -16.03 7.22 15.24
C THR A 75 -15.84 6.88 13.78
N ASP A 76 -16.18 7.78 12.87
CA ASP A 76 -16.28 7.47 11.44
C ASP A 76 -15.47 8.46 10.62
N LYS A 77 -14.67 7.95 9.70
CA LYS A 77 -13.92 8.76 8.73
C LYS A 77 -14.14 8.22 7.33
N LEU A 78 -14.79 9.00 6.47
CA LEU A 78 -14.95 8.70 5.05
C LEU A 78 -14.17 9.73 4.24
N SER A 79 -13.36 9.27 3.29
CA SER A 79 -12.58 10.15 2.43
C SER A 79 -12.51 9.66 0.99
N ILE A 80 -12.44 10.62 0.08
CA ILE A 80 -11.93 10.37 -1.26
C ILE A 80 -10.41 10.28 -1.14
N THR A 81 -9.81 9.24 -1.70
CA THR A 81 -8.38 9.00 -1.60
C THR A 81 -7.76 8.82 -2.98
N ALA A 82 -6.50 9.23 -3.11
CA ALA A 82 -5.65 8.86 -4.22
C ALA A 82 -4.24 8.57 -3.70
N TYR A 83 -3.59 7.57 -4.27
CA TYR A 83 -2.23 7.20 -3.90
C TYR A 83 -1.45 6.66 -5.08
N TRP A 84 -0.14 6.88 -5.06
CA TRP A 84 0.77 6.26 -6.01
C TRP A 84 1.04 4.80 -5.62
N SER A 85 0.78 3.87 -6.54
CA SER A 85 1.17 2.47 -6.40
C SER A 85 2.57 2.29 -7.00
N PRO A 86 3.60 2.00 -6.17
CA PRO A 86 4.96 1.86 -6.63
C PRO A 86 5.24 0.51 -7.28
N LEU A 87 4.23 -0.35 -7.49
CA LEU A 87 4.44 -1.64 -8.16
C LEU A 87 4.95 -1.41 -9.58
N TYR A 88 6.13 -1.92 -9.90
CA TYR A 88 6.68 -1.94 -11.25
C TYR A 88 7.45 -3.22 -11.48
N PHE A 89 7.65 -3.56 -12.75
CA PHE A 89 8.51 -4.66 -13.17
C PHE A 89 9.16 -4.31 -14.50
N LYS A 90 10.47 -4.53 -14.63
CA LYS A 90 11.19 -4.34 -15.88
C LYS A 90 11.84 -5.65 -16.26
N ALA A 91 11.40 -6.26 -17.36
CA ALA A 91 11.86 -7.58 -17.77
C ALA A 91 13.39 -7.62 -17.99
N LYS A 92 13.95 -6.54 -18.54
CA LYS A 92 15.38 -6.38 -18.79
C LYS A 92 16.26 -6.39 -17.54
N ASP A 93 15.71 -6.02 -16.39
CA ASP A 93 16.45 -5.92 -15.13
C ASP A 93 16.50 -7.27 -14.39
N SER A 94 15.73 -8.27 -14.83
CA SER A 94 15.80 -9.63 -14.27
C SER A 94 16.96 -10.44 -14.84
N GLY A 95 17.63 -11.20 -13.97
CA GLY A 95 18.68 -12.17 -14.35
C GLY A 95 18.15 -13.46 -14.98
N ASP A 96 16.86 -13.78 -14.77
CA ASP A 96 16.25 -15.01 -15.26
C ASP A 96 15.77 -14.85 -16.72
N HIS A 97 16.16 -15.80 -17.58
CA HIS A 97 15.81 -15.76 -19.00
C HIS A 97 14.30 -15.82 -19.24
N GLN A 98 13.53 -16.55 -18.45
CA GLN A 98 12.06 -16.63 -18.58
C GLN A 98 11.40 -15.32 -18.18
N MET A 99 11.91 -14.65 -17.15
CA MET A 99 11.41 -13.34 -16.69
C MET A 99 11.62 -12.23 -17.73
N ARG A 100 12.70 -12.30 -18.52
CA ARG A 100 12.97 -11.38 -19.64
C ARG A 100 11.96 -11.47 -20.79
N HIS A 101 11.14 -12.52 -20.85
CA HIS A 101 10.11 -12.69 -21.89
C HIS A 101 8.76 -12.06 -21.50
N LEU A 102 8.59 -11.71 -20.22
CA LEU A 102 7.43 -10.97 -19.73
C LEU A 102 7.48 -9.52 -20.21
N ASP A 103 6.33 -8.88 -20.28
CA ASP A 103 6.28 -7.47 -20.66
C ASP A 103 6.49 -6.57 -19.42
N ASP A 104 7.01 -5.37 -19.63
CA ASP A 104 7.26 -4.41 -18.54
C ASP A 104 5.93 -3.98 -17.88
N ARG A 105 5.97 -3.76 -16.56
CA ARG A 105 4.86 -3.24 -15.75
C ARG A 105 5.22 -1.87 -15.19
N LYS A 106 4.33 -0.91 -15.41
CA LYS A 106 4.50 0.47 -14.95
C LYS A 106 3.79 0.66 -13.62
N SER A 107 4.38 1.49 -12.77
CA SER A 107 3.70 2.07 -11.61
C SER A 107 2.52 2.90 -12.04
N THR A 108 1.48 2.96 -11.20
CA THR A 108 0.26 3.68 -11.51
C THR A 108 -0.25 4.54 -10.36
N MET A 109 -1.20 5.42 -10.66
CA MET A 109 -1.96 6.17 -9.67
C MET A 109 -3.31 5.48 -9.45
N MET A 110 -3.64 5.27 -8.18
CA MET A 110 -4.89 4.67 -7.76
C MET A 110 -5.76 5.74 -7.10
N ALA A 111 -7.06 5.77 -7.37
CA ALA A 111 -8.00 6.66 -6.69
C ALA A 111 -9.32 5.96 -6.36
N GLY A 112 -9.98 6.41 -5.29
CA GLY A 112 -11.27 5.89 -4.89
C GLY A 112 -11.70 6.38 -3.51
N LEU A 113 -12.25 5.49 -2.70
CA LEU A 113 -12.82 5.81 -1.38
C LEU A 113 -12.10 5.04 -0.29
N SER A 114 -11.86 5.70 0.84
CA SER A 114 -11.38 5.08 2.07
C SER A 114 -12.33 5.40 3.21
N TYR A 115 -12.67 4.38 3.99
CA TYR A 115 -13.52 4.48 5.17
C TYR A 115 -12.82 3.84 6.36
N ALA A 116 -12.89 4.50 7.51
CA ALA A 116 -12.41 3.99 8.78
C ALA A 116 -13.46 4.14 9.88
N HIS A 117 -13.69 3.06 10.62
CA HIS A 117 -14.62 3.01 11.74
C HIS A 117 -13.87 2.64 13.02
N PHE A 118 -13.89 3.54 14.01
CA PHE A 118 -13.17 3.43 15.27
C PHE A 118 -14.06 2.88 16.37
N THR A 119 -13.53 1.90 17.10
CA THR A 119 -14.18 1.27 18.24
C THR A 119 -13.21 1.24 19.43
N GLN A 120 -13.72 0.87 20.61
CA GLN A 120 -12.88 0.68 21.81
C GLN A 120 -11.85 -0.46 21.67
N TYR A 121 -12.06 -1.41 20.74
CA TYR A 121 -11.22 -2.60 20.55
C TYR A 121 -10.36 -2.53 19.28
N GLY A 122 -10.25 -1.34 18.68
CA GLY A 122 -9.54 -1.14 17.41
C GLY A 122 -10.39 -0.43 16.38
N TYR A 123 -9.91 -0.38 15.15
CA TYR A 123 -10.61 0.27 14.06
C TYR A 123 -10.56 -0.58 12.78
N LEU A 124 -11.69 -0.59 12.08
CA LEU A 124 -11.78 -1.12 10.73
C LEU A 124 -11.30 -0.05 9.76
N ARG A 125 -10.47 -0.43 8.80
CA ARG A 125 -10.10 0.37 7.64
C ARG A 125 -10.51 -0.39 6.39
N THR A 126 -11.15 0.28 5.46
CA THR A 126 -11.41 -0.25 4.12
C THR A 126 -11.08 0.80 3.07
N THR A 127 -10.46 0.38 1.97
CA THR A 127 -10.13 1.25 0.84
C THR A 127 -10.47 0.54 -0.45
N LEU A 128 -11.29 1.16 -1.28
CA LEU A 128 -11.60 0.70 -2.63
C LEU A 128 -11.03 1.72 -3.61
N ALA A 129 -10.08 1.30 -4.45
CA ALA A 129 -9.44 2.19 -5.40
C ALA A 129 -9.30 1.52 -6.78
N GLY A 130 -9.46 2.32 -7.83
CA GLY A 130 -9.23 1.92 -9.22
C GLY A 130 -8.01 2.63 -9.80
N ASP A 131 -7.42 2.00 -10.81
CA ASP A 131 -6.36 2.61 -11.62
C ASP A 131 -6.90 3.82 -12.39
N THR A 132 -6.19 4.95 -12.33
CA THR A 132 -6.56 6.19 -13.03
C THR A 132 -5.63 6.56 -14.19
N LEU A 133 -4.56 5.78 -14.43
CA LEU A 133 -3.62 6.03 -15.54
C LEU A 133 -3.74 4.97 -16.65
N ASP A 134 -4.79 4.16 -16.63
CA ASP A 134 -5.11 3.12 -17.60
C ASP A 134 -3.98 2.11 -17.86
N ASN A 135 -3.14 1.84 -16.85
CA ASN A 135 -2.06 0.87 -16.94
C ASN A 135 -2.60 -0.56 -16.80
N SER A 136 -3.28 -0.84 -15.68
CA SER A 136 -3.93 -2.13 -15.41
C SER A 136 -5.44 -2.09 -15.65
N ASN A 137 -6.09 -0.92 -15.59
CA ASN A 137 -7.56 -0.82 -15.51
C ASN A 137 -8.14 -1.71 -14.39
N GLY A 138 -7.37 -1.82 -13.30
CA GLY A 138 -7.61 -2.71 -12.18
C GLY A 138 -8.32 -2.03 -11.02
N ILE A 139 -8.95 -2.84 -10.16
CA ILE A 139 -9.55 -2.40 -8.90
C ILE A 139 -8.88 -3.15 -7.76
N VAL A 140 -8.58 -2.44 -6.68
CA VAL A 140 -8.03 -2.98 -5.44
C VAL A 140 -8.98 -2.64 -4.30
N TRP A 141 -9.32 -3.65 -3.50
CA TRP A 141 -10.08 -3.51 -2.26
C TRP A 141 -9.26 -4.02 -1.08
N ASP A 142 -8.81 -3.10 -0.22
CA ASP A 142 -8.14 -3.38 1.04
C ASP A 142 -9.14 -3.31 2.19
N MET A 143 -9.12 -4.28 3.08
CA MET A 143 -9.84 -4.24 4.35
C MET A 143 -8.94 -4.73 5.47
N ALA A 144 -8.83 -3.99 6.55
CA ALA A 144 -7.99 -4.34 7.69
C ALA A 144 -8.65 -3.95 9.02
N TRP A 145 -8.52 -4.82 10.02
CA TRP A 145 -8.80 -4.50 11.42
C TRP A 145 -7.49 -4.24 12.14
N LEU A 146 -7.37 -3.07 12.76
CA LEU A 146 -6.15 -2.62 13.43
C LEU A 146 -6.45 -2.30 14.89
N TYR A 147 -5.55 -2.68 15.78
CA TYR A 147 -5.65 -2.34 17.20
C TYR A 147 -4.45 -1.49 17.61
N ARG A 148 -4.68 -0.28 18.11
CA ARG A 148 -3.60 0.59 18.60
C ARG A 148 -3.43 0.38 20.10
N TYR A 149 -2.27 -0.12 20.49
CA TYR A 149 -1.86 -0.26 21.88
C TYR A 149 -0.75 0.73 22.20
N THR A 150 -0.99 1.63 23.15
CA THR A 150 0.01 2.60 23.62
C THR A 150 0.31 2.33 25.09
N ASN A 151 1.59 2.13 25.41
CA ASN A 151 2.08 1.96 26.77
C ASN A 151 3.28 2.89 27.01
N GLY A 152 3.05 3.97 27.76
CA GLY A 152 4.05 5.02 27.97
C GLY A 152 4.48 5.65 26.63
N GLY A 153 5.77 5.56 26.32
CA GLY A 153 6.35 6.06 25.07
C GLY A 153 6.28 5.08 23.88
N LEU A 154 5.84 3.83 24.09
CA LEU A 154 5.76 2.82 23.03
C LEU A 154 4.34 2.73 22.47
N THR A 155 4.20 2.86 21.15
CA THR A 155 2.94 2.56 20.45
C THR A 155 3.16 1.39 19.50
N VAL A 156 2.33 0.35 19.64
CA VAL A 156 2.29 -0.81 18.75
C VAL A 156 0.91 -0.87 18.12
N THR A 157 0.85 -1.06 16.80
CA THR A 157 -0.42 -1.21 16.08
C THR A 157 -0.47 -2.55 15.34
N PRO A 158 -0.77 -3.67 16.03
CA PRO A 158 -1.08 -4.92 15.35
C PRO A 158 -2.31 -4.77 14.44
N GLY A 159 -2.33 -5.52 13.35
CA GLY A 159 -3.48 -5.57 12.46
C GLY A 159 -3.54 -6.86 11.65
N ILE A 160 -4.75 -7.19 11.23
CA ILE A 160 -5.03 -8.27 10.28
C ILE A 160 -5.86 -7.69 9.15
N GLY A 161 -5.59 -8.11 7.91
CA GLY A 161 -6.33 -7.60 6.76
C GLY A 161 -6.37 -8.58 5.61
N VAL A 162 -7.22 -8.25 4.66
CA VAL A 162 -7.42 -8.95 3.40
C VAL A 162 -7.38 -7.89 2.30
N GLN A 163 -6.65 -8.20 1.24
CA GLN A 163 -6.66 -7.41 0.00
C GLN A 163 -7.22 -8.28 -1.12
N TRP A 164 -8.19 -7.74 -1.85
CA TRP A 164 -8.70 -8.31 -3.07
C TRP A 164 -8.29 -7.45 -4.26
N ASN A 165 -7.81 -8.10 -5.32
CA ASN A 165 -7.38 -7.47 -6.56
C ASN A 165 -8.24 -8.02 -7.70
N SER A 166 -8.69 -7.13 -8.60
CA SER A 166 -9.43 -7.54 -9.79
C SER A 166 -8.58 -8.41 -10.71
N GLU A 167 -9.24 -9.11 -11.64
CA GLU A 167 -8.54 -9.94 -12.64
C GLU A 167 -7.55 -9.13 -13.45
N ASN A 168 -7.95 -7.95 -13.97
CA ASN A 168 -7.05 -7.06 -14.70
C ASN A 168 -5.83 -6.62 -13.87
N GLN A 169 -6.04 -6.30 -12.58
CA GLN A 169 -4.95 -5.93 -11.67
C GLN A 169 -3.98 -7.10 -11.48
N ASN A 170 -4.50 -8.31 -11.30
CA ASN A 170 -3.70 -9.51 -11.11
C ASN A 170 -2.98 -9.95 -12.39
N GLU A 171 -3.65 -9.89 -13.53
CA GLU A 171 -3.05 -10.24 -14.82
C GLU A 171 -1.94 -9.27 -15.19
N TYR A 172 -2.13 -7.97 -14.97
CA TYR A 172 -1.09 -6.98 -15.20
C TYR A 172 0.09 -7.20 -14.24
N TYR A 173 -0.09 -7.15 -12.91
CA TYR A 173 1.08 -7.17 -12.02
C TYR A 173 1.62 -8.58 -11.72
N TYR A 174 0.82 -9.64 -11.83
CA TYR A 174 1.23 -10.99 -11.42
C TYR A 174 1.04 -12.05 -12.51
N GLY A 175 0.48 -11.68 -13.66
CA GLY A 175 0.28 -12.58 -14.79
C GLY A 175 1.60 -12.95 -15.47
N VAL A 176 1.72 -14.22 -15.82
CA VAL A 176 2.81 -14.73 -16.66
C VAL A 176 2.35 -14.62 -18.12
N SER A 177 2.94 -13.69 -18.87
CA SER A 177 2.71 -13.55 -20.31
C SER A 177 3.03 -14.90 -20.99
N ARG A 178 2.03 -15.58 -21.56
CA ARG A 178 2.26 -16.73 -22.44
C ARG A 178 2.65 -16.19 -23.81
N LYS A 179 3.92 -16.25 -24.16
CA LYS A 179 4.36 -16.20 -25.56
C LYS A 179 4.64 -17.63 -26.03
#